data_AF-A0A971AH56-F1
#
_entry.id   AF-A0A971AH56-F1
#
_cell.length_a   1.000
_cell.length_b   1.000
_cell.length_c   1.000
_cell.angle_alpha   90.00
_cell.angle_beta   90.00
_cell.angle_gamma   90.00
#
_symmetry.space_group_name_H-M   'P 1'
#
loop_
_entity.id
_entity.type
_entity.pdbx_description
1 polymer ?
#
loop_
_entity_poly.entity_id
_entity_poly.type
_entity_poly.pdbx_seq_one_letter_code
_entity_poly.pdbx_strand_id
1 'polypeptide(L)'
;MNLSSYSRQDLIRLQRQIERELDYRRRQDQRTARKEIRQIAEKYGLSVTELVGSSSRRSGSVARSGTVYRHPDNPQLTWAGRGRKPKWVREWEAAGNSLDQLRQS
;
A
#
# COMPACT_ATOMS: atom_id res chain seq x y z
N MET A 1 -24.76 1.39 -37.37
CA MET A 1 -25.62 2.14 -36.43
C MET A 1 -25.84 3.52 -37.02
N ASN A 2 -27.09 3.92 -37.29
CA ASN A 2 -27.38 5.23 -37.90
C ASN A 2 -27.59 6.27 -36.79
N LEU A 3 -26.66 7.22 -36.65
CA LEU A 3 -26.71 8.28 -35.62
C LEU A 3 -27.66 9.43 -35.98
N SER A 4 -28.02 9.55 -37.25
CA SER A 4 -28.89 10.60 -37.80
C SER A 4 -30.34 10.54 -37.33
N SER A 5 -30.80 9.38 -36.85
CA SER A 5 -32.17 9.19 -36.35
C SER A 5 -32.32 9.45 -34.85
N TYR A 6 -31.23 9.72 -34.13
CA TYR A 6 -31.25 9.90 -32.67
C TYR A 6 -31.51 11.36 -32.31
N SER A 7 -32.35 11.59 -31.30
CA SER A 7 -32.50 12.94 -30.75
C SER A 7 -31.21 13.38 -30.04
N ARG A 8 -31.03 14.69 -29.84
CA ARG A 8 -29.89 15.22 -29.07
C ARG A 8 -29.77 14.58 -27.69
N GLN A 9 -30.90 14.30 -27.02
CA GLN A 9 -30.90 13.67 -25.71
C GLN A 9 -30.43 12.21 -25.77
N ASP A 10 -30.83 11.48 -26.82
CA ASP A 10 -30.42 10.08 -27.00
C ASP A 10 -28.93 9.99 -27.33
N LEU A 11 -28.40 10.91 -28.14
CA LEU A 11 -26.96 10.99 -28.41
C LEU A 11 -26.16 11.25 -27.12
N ILE A 12 -26.63 12.11 -26.22
CA ILE A 12 -25.99 12.35 -24.90
C ILE A 12 -26.08 11.12 -23.99
N ARG A 13 -27.18 10.36 -24.04
CA ARG A 13 -27.29 9.09 -23.30
C ARG A 13 -26.33 8.04 -23.84
N LEU A 14 -26.26 7.91 -25.17
CA LEU A 14 -25.40 6.97 -25.85
C LEU A 14 -23.92 7.30 -25.59
N GLN A 15 -23.54 8.57 -25.64
CA GLN A 15 -22.19 9.03 -25.28
C GLN A 15 -21.80 8.57 -23.87
N ARG A 16 -22.67 8.81 -22.88
CA ARG A 16 -22.41 8.37 -21.49
C ARG A 16 -22.33 6.85 -21.35
N GLN A 17 -23.08 6.10 -22.15
CA GLN A 17 -22.99 4.63 -22.18
C GLN A 17 -21.67 4.17 -22.78
N ILE A 18 -21.24 4.79 -23.89
CA ILE A 18 -19.95 4.52 -24.53
C ILE A 18 -18.80 4.82 -23.57
N GLU A 19 -18.81 5.96 -22.90
CA GLU A 19 -17.79 6.32 -21.91
C GLU A 19 -17.67 5.27 -20.79
N ARG A 20 -18.81 4.84 -20.22
CA ARG A 20 -18.82 3.79 -19.20
C ARG A 20 -18.29 2.46 -19.72
N GLU A 21 -18.66 2.08 -20.94
CA GLU A 21 -18.20 0.84 -21.58
C GLU A 21 -16.70 0.89 -21.86
N LEU A 22 -16.18 2.03 -22.34
CA LEU A 22 -14.74 2.23 -22.54
C LEU A 22 -13.96 2.13 -21.23
N ASP A 23 -14.45 2.75 -20.15
CA ASP A 23 -13.82 2.65 -18.83
C ASP A 23 -13.87 1.23 -18.26
N TYR A 24 -14.97 0.51 -18.50
CA TYR A 24 -15.09 -0.89 -18.12
C TYR A 24 -14.05 -1.74 -18.87
N ARG A 25 -13.98 -1.64 -20.20
CA ARG A 25 -13.01 -2.37 -21.03
C ARG A 25 -11.57 -2.04 -20.65
N ARG A 26 -11.24 -0.76 -20.48
CA ARG A 26 -9.92 -0.32 -20.03
C ARG A 26 -9.51 -0.99 -18.72
N ARG A 27 -10.43 -1.11 -17.75
CA ARG A 27 -10.17 -1.81 -16.48
C ARG A 27 -9.99 -3.31 -16.67
N GLN A 28 -10.75 -3.94 -17.56
CA GLN A 28 -10.56 -5.36 -17.90
C GLN A 28 -9.19 -5.57 -18.56
N ASP A 29 -8.83 -4.76 -19.55
CA ASP A 29 -7.55 -4.85 -20.26
C ASP A 29 -6.38 -4.67 -19.29
N GLN A 30 -6.46 -3.69 -18.37
CA GLN A 30 -5.46 -3.51 -17.31
C GLN A 30 -5.35 -4.73 -16.39
N ARG A 31 -6.47 -5.37 -16.05
CA ARG A 31 -6.49 -6.56 -15.19
C ARG A 31 -5.87 -7.77 -15.91
N THR A 32 -6.21 -7.95 -17.19
CA THR A 32 -5.65 -9.00 -18.04
C THR A 32 -4.14 -8.82 -18.20
N ALA A 33 -3.70 -7.62 -18.59
CA ALA A 33 -2.28 -7.29 -18.71
C ALA A 33 -1.51 -7.53 -17.40
N ARG A 34 -2.05 -7.14 -16.25
CA ARG A 34 -1.44 -7.41 -14.93
C ARG A 34 -1.32 -8.91 -14.64
N LYS A 35 -2.32 -9.70 -15.01
CA LYS A 35 -2.32 -11.16 -14.83
C LYS A 35 -1.25 -11.80 -15.70
N GLU A 36 -1.17 -11.40 -16.97
CA GLU A 36 -0.16 -11.90 -17.91
C GLU A 36 1.25 -11.56 -17.45
N ILE A 37 1.49 -10.30 -17.04
CA ILE A 37 2.79 -9.87 -16.50
C ILE A 37 3.15 -10.71 -15.27
N ARG A 38 2.20 -10.97 -14.36
CA ARG A 38 2.46 -11.81 -13.18
C ARG A 38 2.80 -13.25 -13.55
N GLN A 39 2.05 -13.85 -14.47
CA GLN A 39 2.31 -15.23 -14.91
C GLN A 39 3.68 -15.34 -15.59
N ILE A 40 4.06 -14.35 -16.38
CA ILE A 40 5.40 -14.28 -16.98
C ILE A 40 6.45 -14.14 -15.87
N ALA A 41 6.24 -13.25 -14.90
CA ALA A 41 7.16 -13.08 -13.76
C ALA A 41 7.36 -14.40 -13.00
N GLU A 42 6.28 -15.06 -12.60
CA GLU A 42 6.29 -16.33 -11.88
C GLU A 42 7.00 -17.44 -12.67
N LYS A 43 6.80 -17.49 -14.00
CA LYS A 43 7.49 -18.46 -14.88
C LYS A 43 9.01 -18.35 -14.80
N TYR A 44 9.54 -17.15 -14.59
CA TYR A 44 10.98 -16.90 -14.47
C TYR A 44 11.43 -16.73 -13.01
N GLY A 45 10.57 -17.05 -12.03
CA GLY A 45 10.88 -16.92 -10.60
C GLY A 45 11.03 -15.46 -10.13
N LEU A 46 10.52 -14.51 -10.88
CA LEU A 46 10.59 -13.08 -10.61
C LEU A 46 9.28 -12.58 -10.01
N SER A 47 9.37 -11.58 -9.15
CA SER A 47 8.21 -10.82 -8.67
C SER A 47 7.87 -9.68 -9.64
N VAL A 48 6.58 -9.33 -9.77
CA VAL A 48 6.14 -8.19 -10.60
C VAL A 48 6.83 -6.88 -10.17
N THR A 49 7.20 -6.77 -8.89
CA THR A 49 7.97 -5.64 -8.33
C THR A 49 9.39 -5.51 -8.88
N GLU A 50 9.99 -6.61 -9.34
CA GLU A 50 11.31 -6.60 -9.99
C GLU A 50 11.22 -6.21 -11.48
N LEU A 51 10.09 -6.53 -12.13
CA LEU A 51 9.85 -6.21 -13.56
C LEU A 51 9.57 -4.74 -13.85
N VAL A 52 8.99 -4.00 -12.90
CA VAL A 52 8.68 -2.56 -13.07
C VAL A 52 9.94 -1.68 -13.10
N GLY A 53 11.12 -2.30 -12.96
CA GLY A 53 12.38 -1.61 -12.91
C GLY A 53 12.56 -0.94 -11.56
N SER A 54 13.71 -1.19 -10.98
CA SER A 54 14.26 -0.45 -9.85
C SER A 54 14.55 1.02 -10.24
N SER A 55 13.51 1.79 -10.57
CA SER A 55 13.55 3.26 -10.44
C SER A 55 13.24 3.71 -9.00
N SER A 56 13.24 2.78 -8.05
CA SER A 56 13.70 3.10 -6.70
C SER A 56 15.22 3.08 -6.69
N ARG A 57 15.83 4.15 -7.23
CA ARG A 57 17.09 4.62 -6.64
C ARG A 57 16.77 4.91 -5.18
N ARG A 58 17.07 3.97 -4.29
CA ARG A 58 17.10 4.20 -2.84
C ARG A 58 15.88 4.96 -2.29
N SER A 59 14.65 4.56 -2.61
CA SER A 59 13.65 4.68 -1.55
C SER A 59 14.09 3.64 -0.55
N GLY A 60 14.74 4.10 0.52
CA GLY A 60 15.07 3.24 1.63
C GLY A 60 13.86 2.33 1.87
N SER A 61 14.12 1.03 1.87
CA SER A 61 13.75 0.31 3.08
C SER A 61 14.09 1.28 4.22
N VAL A 62 13.09 2.02 4.69
CA VAL A 62 13.09 2.38 6.09
C VAL A 62 13.12 1.00 6.70
N ALA A 63 14.35 0.55 6.97
CA ALA A 63 14.59 -0.56 7.85
C ALA A 63 13.64 -0.28 8.98
N ARG A 64 12.67 -1.18 9.21
CA ARG A 64 11.81 -1.14 10.38
C ARG A 64 12.62 -1.40 11.66
N SER A 65 13.89 -0.99 11.68
CA SER A 65 14.76 -0.88 12.84
C SER A 65 14.57 0.52 13.46
N GLY A 66 13.32 0.95 13.57
CA GLY A 66 12.98 1.90 14.63
C GLY A 66 12.95 1.06 15.89
N THR A 67 13.86 1.31 16.83
CA THR A 67 13.86 0.64 18.13
C THR A 67 12.45 0.69 18.72
N VAL A 68 11.81 -0.47 18.85
CA VAL A 68 10.48 -0.60 19.45
C VAL A 68 10.66 -0.96 20.91
N TYR A 69 10.10 -0.16 21.80
CA TYR A 69 10.08 -0.46 23.23
C TYR A 69 8.82 -1.28 23.55
N ARG A 70 8.95 -2.43 24.23
CA ARG A 70 7.81 -3.26 24.67
C ARG A 70 7.77 -3.31 26.19
N HIS A 71 6.58 -3.19 26.78
CA HIS A 71 6.37 -3.36 28.21
C HIS A 71 6.71 -4.80 28.67
N PRO A 72 7.41 -4.99 29.80
CA PRO A 72 7.86 -6.33 30.24
C PRO A 72 6.68 -7.23 30.62
N ASP A 73 5.70 -6.68 31.34
CA ASP A 73 4.54 -7.46 31.80
C ASP A 73 3.40 -7.55 30.77
N ASN A 74 3.38 -6.68 29.76
CA ASN A 74 2.27 -6.60 28.80
C ASN A 74 2.78 -6.48 27.36
N PRO A 75 2.91 -7.61 26.63
CA PRO A 75 3.50 -7.61 25.29
C PRO A 75 2.66 -6.90 24.23
N GLN A 76 1.42 -6.50 24.54
CA GLN A 76 0.58 -5.71 23.63
C GLN A 76 0.91 -4.21 23.66
N LEU A 77 1.56 -3.73 24.73
CA LEU A 77 1.95 -2.33 24.86
C LEU A 77 3.33 -2.13 24.24
N THR A 78 3.35 -1.50 23.08
CA THR A 78 4.58 -1.14 22.36
C THR A 78 4.65 0.35 22.07
N TRP A 79 5.86 0.90 22.05
CA TRP A 79 6.11 2.29 21.72
C TRP A 79 7.30 2.40 20.78
N ALA A 80 7.11 3.02 19.62
CA ALA A 80 8.12 3.13 18.57
C ALA A 80 9.24 4.14 18.86
N GLY A 81 9.38 4.63 20.10
CA GLY A 81 10.39 5.60 20.51
C GLY A 81 10.23 7.02 19.94
N ARG A 82 9.15 7.27 19.18
CA ARG A 82 8.84 8.58 18.57
C ARG A 82 7.50 9.10 19.09
N GLY A 83 7.42 10.43 19.26
CA GLY A 83 6.21 11.11 19.71
C GLY A 83 6.01 11.06 21.24
N ARG A 84 4.78 11.35 21.68
CA ARG A 84 4.43 11.44 23.12
C ARG A 84 4.66 10.09 23.82
N LYS A 85 5.46 10.11 24.89
CA LYS A 85 5.72 8.93 25.73
C LYS A 85 4.41 8.41 26.35
N PRO A 86 4.09 7.11 26.21
CA PRO A 86 2.99 6.46 26.92
C PRO A 86 3.17 6.52 28.44
N LYS A 87 2.08 6.37 29.18
CA LYS A 87 2.09 6.43 30.66
C LYS A 87 3.08 5.43 31.27
N TRP A 88 3.07 4.19 30.79
CA TRP A 88 3.94 3.11 31.28
C TRP A 88 5.43 3.39 31.05
N VAL A 89 5.79 4.05 29.94
CA VAL A 89 7.19 4.47 29.69
C VAL A 89 7.64 5.50 30.72
N ARG A 90 6.77 6.44 31.06
CA ARG A 90 7.06 7.47 32.06
C ARG A 90 7.17 6.88 33.46
N GLU A 91 6.33 5.90 33.79
CA GLU A 91 6.39 5.16 35.05
C GLU A 91 7.67 4.32 35.14
N TRP A 92 8.09 3.71 34.04
CA TRP A 92 9.35 2.97 33.95
C TRP A 92 10.58 3.86 34.20
N GLU A 93 10.64 5.03 33.56
CA GLU A 93 11.69 6.02 33.79
C GLU A 93 11.62 6.59 35.22
N ALA A 94 10.41 6.81 35.77
CA ALA A 94 10.22 7.29 37.14
C ALA A 94 10.64 6.27 38.21
N ALA A 95 10.58 4.97 37.89
CA ALA A 95 11.09 3.89 38.73
C ALA A 95 12.63 3.78 38.72
N GLY A 96 13.33 4.66 37.98
CA GLY A 96 14.80 4.66 37.87
C GLY A 96 15.35 3.65 36.87
N ASN A 97 14.49 3.00 36.08
CA ASN A 97 14.91 2.01 35.09
C ASN A 97 15.24 2.67 33.75
N SER A 98 16.26 2.14 33.06
CA SER A 98 16.62 2.62 31.73
C SER A 98 15.63 2.10 30.68
N LEU A 99 15.24 3.00 29.77
CA LEU A 99 14.39 2.68 28.62
C LEU A 99 15.04 1.62 27.71
N ASP A 100 16.38 1.54 27.70
CA ASP A 100 17.11 0.55 26.90
C ASP A 100 16.81 -0.90 27.30
N GLN A 101 16.34 -1.16 28.52
CA GLN A 101 15.93 -2.51 28.92
C GLN A 101 14.66 -2.98 28.20
N LEU A 102 13.86 -2.04 27.69
CA LEU A 102 12.61 -2.31 26.99
C LEU A 102 12.81 -2.40 25.47
N ARG A 103 14.01 -2.09 24.98
CA ARG A 103 14.37 -2.02 23.57
C ARG A 103 14.32 -3.39 22.92
N GLN A 104 13.54 -3.49 21.84
CA GLN A 104 13.57 -4.62 20.91
C GLN A 104 14.28 -4.20 19.63
N SER A 105 15.24 -5.03 19.20
CA SER A 105 16.06 -4.86 17.99
C SER A 105 15.34 -5.37 16.74
#